data_AF-A0A2X4PZU2-F1
#
_entry.id   AF-A0A2X4PZU2-F1
#
_cell.length_a   1.000
_cell.length_b   1.000
_cell.length_c   1.000
_cell.angle_alpha   90.00
_cell.angle_beta   90.00
_cell.angle_gamma   90.00
#
_symmetry.space_group_name_H-M   'P 1'
#
loop_
_entity.id
_entity.type
_entity.pdbx_description
1 polymer ?
#
loop_
_entity_poly.entity_id
_entity_poly.type
_entity_poly.pdbx_seq_one_letter_code
_entity_poly.pdbx_strand_id
1 'polypeptide(L)'
;MTETFEIVAKTLHGLEDVLAEELRQLGAQNIRPGKRMVAFEGDKRLLYAANLKLRTALRILKPVLKFQAQDADEVYAHMQQFDWSAILSPTNTFAIDPVVYSETFRHSRYVSYRAKDAIADFFVEKYGKRPSVRLHNPDILINIHISHQDVTVSLDSSGESLHKRGYRVAQTEAPLNEVLAAGIILKTGWQDDCDLIDPMCGSGTLVIEAALIAANIAPGIYRDRFAFQSWSDYDTELFDELYQDSSEEREPEHKIYGSDILPEAIRIAQKNVDRSGLGKYIKLQVLPMQQHPKPEAPFVLITNPPYGERLGLRSGEDLYAMIGERLKHNFGSGKAWILAHKTEHFNSIGLKPMYKEELMNGALHCELRGYELFEGTFSEHRAEQRQKGQTATIHREKKERSERPRPANYTRPPQRENKRFEDKKNRTSYTSKERGRYHEDEGKFATSSPAMKRSENGDREKSFRGERKPTLQKTRAGGTLDKRAYEPGFYRRGKTEEKPVISRTRKRIGDYLSGKVSQTTEMARLQRIRKARKQETDWPEDRKKAIYDGEDTDLDQKRRSPKKTHREIQIIRNEDTNQ
;
A
#
# COMPACT_ATOMS: atom_id res chain seq x y z
N MET A 1 34.21 10.65 -8.73
CA MET A 1 33.30 9.55 -9.12
C MET A 1 32.37 9.35 -7.93
N THR A 2 31.06 9.37 -8.14
CA THR A 2 30.11 9.03 -7.08
C THR A 2 30.25 7.55 -6.73
N GLU A 3 30.33 7.24 -5.45
CA GLU A 3 30.43 5.86 -4.98
C GLU A 3 29.13 5.11 -5.28
N THR A 4 29.23 4.05 -6.08
CA THR A 4 28.11 3.16 -6.42
C THR A 4 28.10 1.97 -5.47
N PHE A 5 26.91 1.61 -4.98
CA PHE A 5 26.71 0.48 -4.08
C PHE A 5 25.44 -0.29 -4.43
N GLU A 6 25.34 -1.52 -3.91
CA GLU A 6 24.14 -2.34 -4.08
C GLU A 6 22.97 -1.78 -3.25
N ILE A 7 21.78 -1.81 -3.84
CA ILE A 7 20.51 -1.41 -3.23
C ILE A 7 19.49 -2.51 -3.51
N VAL A 8 18.61 -2.77 -2.54
CA VAL A 8 17.51 -3.73 -2.67
C VAL A 8 16.19 -3.02 -2.44
N ALA A 9 15.32 -3.01 -3.45
CA ALA A 9 13.94 -2.55 -3.32
C ALA A 9 13.01 -3.75 -3.08
N LYS A 10 12.31 -3.79 -1.94
CA LYS A 10 11.28 -4.80 -1.65
C LYS A 10 9.96 -4.39 -2.32
N THR A 11 9.18 -5.34 -2.81
CA THR A 11 7.86 -5.11 -3.43
C THR A 11 6.88 -6.23 -3.09
N LEU A 12 5.65 -6.15 -3.61
CA LEU A 12 4.65 -7.21 -3.52
C LEU A 12 4.90 -8.29 -4.57
N HIS A 13 4.36 -9.48 -4.31
CA HIS A 13 4.43 -10.56 -5.28
C HIS A 13 3.67 -10.20 -6.55
N GLY A 14 4.29 -10.48 -7.69
CA GLY A 14 3.78 -10.17 -9.01
C GLY A 14 4.12 -8.75 -9.48
N LEU A 15 4.77 -7.91 -8.68
CA LEU A 15 5.17 -6.54 -9.08
C LEU A 15 6.67 -6.40 -9.34
N GLU A 16 7.43 -7.50 -9.28
CA GLU A 16 8.88 -7.51 -9.46
C GLU A 16 9.32 -6.95 -10.83
N ASP A 17 8.57 -7.27 -11.88
CA ASP A 17 8.79 -6.81 -13.25
C ASP A 17 8.49 -5.32 -13.42
N VAL A 18 7.39 -4.86 -12.83
CA VAL A 18 6.98 -3.45 -12.83
C VAL A 18 8.01 -2.59 -12.10
N LEU A 19 8.43 -3.03 -10.91
CA LEU A 19 9.45 -2.33 -10.14
C LEU A 19 10.79 -2.27 -10.88
N ALA A 20 11.17 -3.34 -11.56
CA ALA A 20 12.40 -3.37 -12.35
C ALA A 20 12.35 -2.33 -13.49
N GLU A 21 11.18 -2.11 -14.10
CA GLU A 21 11.00 -1.10 -15.13
C GLU A 21 11.06 0.33 -14.55
N GLU A 22 10.41 0.59 -13.42
CA GLU A 22 10.55 1.89 -12.73
C GLU A 22 12.03 2.18 -12.39
N LEU A 23 12.77 1.18 -11.94
CA LEU A 23 14.21 1.32 -11.65
C LEU A 23 15.04 1.61 -12.90
N ARG A 24 14.73 1.00 -14.05
CA ARG A 24 15.39 1.33 -15.34
C ARG A 24 15.16 2.78 -15.71
N GLN A 25 13.93 3.26 -15.57
CA GLN A 25 13.57 4.65 -15.87
C GLN A 25 14.28 5.65 -14.94
N LEU A 26 14.55 5.27 -13.69
CA LEU A 26 15.35 6.06 -12.76
C LEU A 26 16.88 5.98 -13.01
N GLY A 27 17.34 5.19 -13.98
CA GLY A 27 18.76 5.05 -14.31
C GLY A 27 19.52 4.04 -13.44
N ALA A 28 18.83 3.10 -12.79
CA ALA A 28 19.48 2.04 -12.04
C ALA A 28 20.28 1.09 -12.92
N GLN A 29 21.41 0.61 -12.39
CA GLN A 29 22.28 -0.34 -13.08
C GLN A 29 22.16 -1.74 -12.48
N ASN A 30 22.60 -2.77 -13.21
CA ASN A 30 22.68 -4.16 -12.72
C ASN A 30 21.39 -4.67 -12.05
N ILE A 31 20.25 -4.36 -12.67
CA ILE A 31 18.91 -4.68 -12.16
C ILE A 31 18.66 -6.19 -12.23
N ARG A 32 18.40 -6.78 -11.07
CA ARG A 32 18.21 -8.22 -10.86
C ARG A 32 16.90 -8.44 -10.09
N PRO A 33 15.78 -8.70 -10.80
CA PRO A 33 14.54 -9.09 -10.16
C PRO A 33 14.68 -10.44 -9.46
N GLY A 34 13.98 -10.61 -8.35
CA GLY A 34 13.86 -11.88 -7.63
C GLY A 34 12.65 -11.84 -6.72
N LYS A 35 12.43 -12.87 -5.90
CA LYS A 35 11.14 -13.03 -5.21
C LYS A 35 10.81 -11.85 -4.30
N ARG A 36 9.78 -11.07 -4.67
CA ARG A 36 9.28 -9.88 -3.93
C ARG A 36 10.33 -8.77 -3.74
N MET A 37 11.34 -8.72 -4.59
CA MET A 37 12.39 -7.71 -4.51
C MET A 37 13.08 -7.50 -5.86
N VAL A 38 13.76 -6.37 -5.99
CA VAL A 38 14.68 -6.10 -7.10
C VAL A 38 15.97 -5.56 -6.51
N ALA A 39 17.09 -6.25 -6.78
CA ALA A 39 18.42 -5.77 -6.44
C ALA A 39 18.97 -4.95 -7.63
N PHE A 40 19.69 -3.88 -7.35
CA PHE A 40 20.26 -3.00 -8.36
C PHE A 40 21.47 -2.25 -7.78
N GLU A 41 22.20 -1.53 -8.62
CA GLU A 41 23.32 -0.70 -8.22
C GLU A 41 23.02 0.77 -8.52
N GLY A 42 23.48 1.64 -7.61
CA GLY A 42 23.18 3.06 -7.62
C GLY A 42 24.09 3.85 -6.71
N ASP A 43 24.11 5.16 -6.91
CA ASP A 43 24.72 6.09 -5.97
C ASP A 43 23.70 6.60 -4.94
N LYS A 44 24.16 7.51 -4.08
CA LYS A 44 23.32 8.17 -3.06
C LYS A 44 22.13 8.91 -3.65
N ARG A 45 22.30 9.57 -4.81
CA ARG A 45 21.21 10.28 -5.50
C ARG A 45 20.13 9.29 -5.91
N LEU A 46 20.50 8.15 -6.48
CA LEU A 46 19.54 7.12 -6.85
C LEU A 46 18.84 6.51 -5.62
N LEU A 47 19.53 6.31 -4.50
CA LEU A 47 18.90 5.85 -3.25
C LEU A 47 17.79 6.82 -2.78
N TYR A 48 18.05 8.12 -2.81
CA TYR A 48 17.08 9.15 -2.45
C TYR A 48 15.92 9.23 -3.45
N ALA A 49 16.24 9.23 -4.75
CA ALA A 49 15.25 9.23 -5.82
C ALA A 49 14.35 7.99 -5.75
N ALA A 50 14.90 6.81 -5.45
CA ALA A 50 14.15 5.57 -5.31
C ALA A 50 13.11 5.65 -4.18
N ASN A 51 13.46 6.25 -3.04
CA ASN A 51 12.51 6.45 -1.94
C ASN A 51 11.40 7.47 -2.28
N LEU A 52 11.74 8.49 -3.06
CA LEU A 52 10.82 9.57 -3.43
C LEU A 52 9.88 9.20 -4.57
N LYS A 53 10.42 8.59 -5.64
CA LYS A 53 9.76 8.43 -6.94
C LYS A 53 9.13 7.05 -7.17
N LEU A 54 9.66 5.96 -6.57
CA LEU A 54 9.13 4.61 -6.85
C LEU A 54 7.72 4.41 -6.30
N ARG A 55 6.83 3.94 -7.17
CA ARG A 55 5.42 3.68 -6.84
C ARG A 55 5.22 2.24 -6.41
N THR A 56 5.98 1.29 -6.96
CA THR A 56 5.77 -0.13 -6.65
C THR A 56 6.74 -0.70 -5.61
N ALA A 57 7.59 0.12 -4.99
CA ALA A 57 8.44 -0.30 -3.88
C ALA A 57 7.74 -0.18 -2.51
N LEU A 58 7.99 -1.13 -1.62
CA LEU A 58 7.57 -1.12 -0.21
C LEU A 58 8.65 -0.54 0.71
N ARG A 59 9.92 -0.82 0.44
CA ARG A 59 11.10 -0.41 1.21
C ARG A 59 12.34 -0.41 0.31
N ILE A 60 13.25 0.52 0.55
CA ILE A 60 14.56 0.61 -0.12
C ILE A 60 15.65 0.35 0.92
N LEU A 61 16.46 -0.68 0.69
CA LEU A 61 17.46 -1.17 1.62
C LEU A 61 18.86 -1.02 1.02
N LYS A 62 19.83 -0.62 1.85
CA LYS A 62 21.27 -0.59 1.53
C LYS A 62 21.97 -1.73 2.27
N PRO A 63 22.28 -2.87 1.63
CA PRO A 63 23.09 -3.91 2.26
C PRO A 63 24.45 -3.38 2.73
N VAL A 64 24.84 -3.72 3.96
CA VAL A 64 26.11 -3.31 4.57
C VAL A 64 26.98 -4.49 5.00
N LEU A 65 26.37 -5.66 5.21
CA LEU A 65 27.07 -6.84 5.65
C LEU A 65 26.36 -8.10 5.14
N LYS A 66 27.13 -9.05 4.61
CA LYS A 66 26.67 -10.36 4.13
C LYS A 66 27.58 -11.46 4.65
N PHE A 67 27.01 -12.52 5.20
CA PHE A 67 27.75 -13.67 5.72
C PHE A 67 26.84 -14.90 5.78
N GLN A 68 27.40 -16.06 6.10
CA GLN A 68 26.64 -17.26 6.40
C GLN A 68 26.62 -17.51 7.90
N ALA A 69 25.47 -17.94 8.42
CA ALA A 69 25.34 -18.36 9.80
C ALA A 69 24.36 -19.54 9.91
N GLN A 70 24.63 -20.45 10.83
CA GLN A 70 23.80 -21.61 11.13
C GLN A 70 22.90 -21.36 12.35
N ASP A 71 23.30 -20.47 13.24
CA ASP A 71 22.53 -20.11 14.43
C ASP A 71 22.64 -18.61 14.77
N ALA A 72 21.91 -18.19 15.79
CA ALA A 72 21.87 -16.78 16.20
C ALA A 72 23.13 -16.33 16.97
N ASP A 73 23.97 -17.25 17.43
CA ASP A 73 25.23 -16.94 18.11
C ASP A 73 26.32 -16.62 17.10
N GLU A 74 26.34 -17.33 15.96
CA GLU A 74 27.15 -16.95 14.79
C GLU A 74 26.71 -15.58 14.23
N VAL A 75 25.40 -15.30 14.18
CA VAL A 75 24.90 -13.95 13.84
C VAL A 75 25.42 -12.91 14.82
N TYR A 76 25.39 -13.19 16.12
CA TYR A 76 25.95 -12.30 17.14
C TYR A 76 27.44 -12.04 16.88
N ALA A 77 28.24 -13.08 16.66
CA ALA A 77 29.69 -12.96 16.46
C ALA A 77 30.04 -12.10 15.23
N HIS A 78 29.38 -12.33 14.09
CA HIS A 78 29.58 -11.52 12.90
C HIS A 78 29.13 -10.07 13.09
N MET A 79 27.99 -9.86 13.76
CA MET A 79 27.48 -8.52 14.03
C MET A 79 28.40 -7.75 14.99
N GLN A 80 28.99 -8.39 16.00
CA GLN A 80 29.90 -7.75 16.95
C GLN A 80 31.22 -7.30 16.27
N GLN A 81 31.70 -8.05 15.28
CA GLN A 81 32.95 -7.75 14.56
C GLN A 81 32.81 -6.58 13.57
N PHE A 82 31.60 -6.28 13.12
CA PHE A 82 31.35 -5.21 12.16
C PHE A 82 31.50 -3.83 12.83
N ASP A 83 32.20 -2.90 12.17
CA ASP A 83 32.39 -1.55 12.72
C ASP A 83 31.12 -0.69 12.57
N TRP A 84 30.25 -0.74 13.57
CA TRP A 84 29.01 0.03 13.60
C TRP A 84 29.22 1.53 13.74
N SER A 85 30.43 2.01 14.06
CA SER A 85 30.66 3.44 14.28
C SER A 85 30.56 4.29 13.01
N ALA A 86 30.63 3.67 11.82
CA ALA A 86 30.34 4.34 10.56
C ALA A 86 28.84 4.62 10.35
N ILE A 87 27.96 3.90 11.05
CA ILE A 87 26.50 3.91 10.82
C ILE A 87 25.73 4.51 11.99
N LEU A 88 26.17 4.24 13.22
CA LEU A 88 25.48 4.58 14.47
C LEU A 88 26.46 5.24 15.45
N SER A 89 25.97 6.16 16.26
CA SER A 89 26.65 6.65 17.47
C SER A 89 25.93 6.16 18.74
N PRO A 90 26.60 6.18 19.92
CA PRO A 90 25.94 5.87 21.19
C PRO A 90 24.72 6.74 21.51
N THR A 91 24.57 7.91 20.87
CA THR A 91 23.44 8.82 21.08
C THR A 91 22.23 8.50 20.21
N ASN A 92 22.42 7.74 19.13
CA ASN A 92 21.34 7.34 18.25
C ASN A 92 20.49 6.23 18.88
N THR A 93 19.26 6.18 18.43
CA THR A 93 18.35 5.06 18.67
C THR A 93 18.31 4.12 17.49
N PHE A 94 18.19 2.81 17.74
CA PHE A 94 18.09 1.83 16.66
C PHE A 94 17.00 0.77 16.91
N ALA A 95 16.62 0.07 15.85
CA ALA A 95 15.76 -1.12 15.91
C ALA A 95 16.20 -2.17 14.90
N ILE A 96 15.84 -3.43 15.19
CA ILE A 96 16.08 -4.58 14.32
C ILE A 96 14.74 -5.04 13.71
N ASP A 97 14.72 -5.22 12.39
CA ASP A 97 13.59 -5.78 11.64
C ASP A 97 14.01 -7.12 10.99
N PRO A 98 13.72 -8.27 11.62
CA PRO A 98 14.10 -9.58 11.11
C PRO A 98 13.12 -10.11 10.06
N VAL A 99 13.65 -10.70 8.99
CA VAL A 99 12.90 -11.54 8.05
C VAL A 99 13.64 -12.85 7.92
N VAL A 100 13.05 -13.92 8.45
CA VAL A 100 13.70 -15.24 8.53
C VAL A 100 12.94 -16.25 7.70
N TYR A 101 13.65 -16.86 6.76
CA TYR A 101 13.22 -18.01 5.96
C TYR A 101 14.30 -19.09 6.05
N SER A 102 14.23 -19.93 7.08
CA SER A 102 15.23 -20.98 7.32
C SER A 102 14.63 -22.11 8.13
N GLU A 103 15.16 -23.32 7.96
CA GLU A 103 14.80 -24.49 8.76
C GLU A 103 15.54 -24.50 10.12
N THR A 104 16.72 -23.87 10.16
CA THR A 104 17.59 -23.81 11.35
C THR A 104 17.18 -22.67 12.28
N PHE A 105 16.92 -21.48 11.72
CA PHE A 105 16.47 -20.32 12.50
C PHE A 105 14.97 -20.37 12.77
N ARG A 106 14.57 -21.06 13.85
CA ARG A 106 13.15 -21.25 14.19
C ARG A 106 12.44 -20.02 14.76
N HIS A 107 13.17 -19.03 15.27
CA HIS A 107 12.60 -17.89 15.98
C HIS A 107 13.24 -16.55 15.57
N SER A 108 12.55 -15.78 14.73
CA SER A 108 13.01 -14.44 14.28
C SER A 108 13.25 -13.43 15.42
N ARG A 109 12.50 -13.55 16.52
CA ARG A 109 12.70 -12.73 17.72
C ARG A 109 14.06 -13.00 18.36
N TYR A 110 14.51 -14.26 18.39
CA TYR A 110 15.79 -14.62 18.98
C TYR A 110 16.95 -14.01 18.20
N VAL A 111 16.90 -14.08 16.86
CA VAL A 111 17.85 -13.39 15.96
C VAL A 111 17.90 -11.89 16.26
N SER A 112 16.73 -11.26 16.45
CA SER A 112 16.67 -9.82 16.75
C SER A 112 17.33 -9.47 18.07
N TYR A 113 17.11 -10.28 19.11
CA TYR A 113 17.74 -10.06 20.41
C TYR A 113 19.25 -10.20 20.33
N ARG A 114 19.74 -11.27 19.70
CA ARG A 114 21.18 -11.50 19.53
C ARG A 114 21.85 -10.40 18.70
N ALA A 115 21.25 -10.00 17.58
CA ALA A 115 21.73 -8.87 16.79
C ALA A 115 21.77 -7.55 17.58
N LYS A 116 20.72 -7.27 18.37
CA LYS A 116 20.64 -6.08 19.21
C LYS A 116 21.71 -6.07 20.30
N ASP A 117 21.96 -7.21 20.92
CA ASP A 117 22.99 -7.35 21.96
C ASP A 117 24.39 -7.19 21.34
N ALA A 118 24.67 -7.79 20.19
CA ALA A 118 25.94 -7.64 19.48
C ALA A 118 26.30 -6.17 19.18
N ILE A 119 25.33 -5.40 18.67
CA ILE A 119 25.52 -3.96 18.41
C ILE A 119 25.73 -3.20 19.72
N ALA A 120 24.91 -3.47 20.73
CA ALA A 120 25.03 -2.80 22.02
C ALA A 120 26.39 -3.05 22.68
N ASP A 121 26.85 -4.31 22.66
CA ASP A 121 28.09 -4.74 23.27
C ASP A 121 29.31 -4.16 22.53
N PHE A 122 29.25 -4.07 21.18
CA PHE A 122 30.25 -3.34 20.39
C PHE A 122 30.45 -1.88 20.88
N PHE A 123 29.36 -1.14 21.13
CA PHE A 123 29.47 0.24 21.60
C PHE A 123 29.87 0.35 23.08
N VAL A 124 29.46 -0.59 23.92
CA VAL A 124 29.90 -0.65 25.32
C VAL A 124 31.41 -0.92 25.38
N GLU A 125 31.91 -1.85 24.59
CA GLU A 125 33.34 -2.18 24.52
C GLU A 125 34.18 -1.03 23.96
N LYS A 126 33.74 -0.39 22.87
CA LYS A 126 34.49 0.68 22.20
C LYS A 126 34.38 2.05 22.88
N TYR A 127 33.23 2.38 23.49
CA TYR A 127 32.92 3.73 23.99
C TYR A 127 32.39 3.79 25.42
N GLY A 128 32.20 2.65 26.11
CA GLY A 128 31.64 2.59 27.47
C GLY A 128 30.17 3.03 27.56
N LYS A 129 29.47 3.16 26.43
CA LYS A 129 28.09 3.65 26.36
C LYS A 129 27.23 2.74 25.48
N ARG A 130 26.00 2.45 25.93
CA ARG A 130 25.04 1.61 25.21
C ARG A 130 24.06 2.48 24.40
N PRO A 131 23.92 2.30 23.08
CA PRO A 131 22.88 2.96 22.31
C PRO A 131 21.49 2.48 22.72
N SER A 132 20.51 3.37 22.65
CA SER A 132 19.13 3.08 23.06
C SER A 132 18.35 2.38 21.95
N VAL A 133 17.46 1.46 22.30
CA VAL A 133 16.60 0.76 21.33
C VAL A 133 15.23 1.39 21.33
N ARG A 134 14.75 1.79 20.15
CA ARG A 134 13.43 2.41 19.97
C ARG A 134 12.68 1.75 18.82
N LEU A 135 11.62 1.00 19.14
CA LEU A 135 10.84 0.27 18.14
C LEU A 135 10.04 1.19 17.21
N HIS A 136 9.59 2.33 17.73
CA HIS A 136 8.81 3.31 16.97
C HIS A 136 9.68 4.49 16.59
N ASN A 137 9.84 4.71 15.30
CA ASN A 137 10.62 5.81 14.76
C ASN A 137 12.08 5.85 15.26
N PRO A 138 12.87 4.76 15.10
CA PRO A 138 14.29 4.80 15.39
C PRO A 138 15.04 5.75 14.45
N ASP A 139 16.22 6.19 14.87
CA ASP A 139 17.13 6.92 13.99
C ASP A 139 17.71 5.98 12.92
N ILE A 140 18.10 4.76 13.33
CA ILE A 140 18.63 3.72 12.44
C ILE A 140 17.76 2.46 12.51
N LEU A 141 17.21 2.05 11.37
CA LEU A 141 16.48 0.79 11.23
C LEU A 141 17.33 -0.23 10.47
N ILE A 142 17.66 -1.34 11.11
CA ILE A 142 18.50 -2.40 10.55
C ILE A 142 17.59 -3.57 10.16
N ASN A 143 17.55 -3.89 8.87
CA ASN A 143 16.87 -5.07 8.37
C ASN A 143 17.85 -6.25 8.34
N ILE A 144 17.45 -7.39 8.91
CA ILE A 144 18.20 -8.64 8.84
C ILE A 144 17.37 -9.64 8.07
N HIS A 145 17.84 -10.01 6.88
CA HIS A 145 17.21 -11.03 6.05
C HIS A 145 18.03 -12.32 6.11
N ILE A 146 17.41 -13.41 6.55
CA ILE A 146 18.01 -14.74 6.59
C ILE A 146 17.26 -15.63 5.60
N SER A 147 17.98 -16.16 4.61
CA SER A 147 17.47 -17.14 3.67
C SER A 147 18.34 -18.38 3.74
N HIS A 148 17.79 -19.48 4.24
CA HIS A 148 18.53 -20.68 4.61
C HIS A 148 19.66 -20.36 5.61
N GLN A 149 20.90 -20.27 5.15
CA GLN A 149 22.08 -19.91 5.94
C GLN A 149 22.65 -18.55 5.55
N ASP A 150 22.19 -17.96 4.44
CA ASP A 150 22.68 -16.67 3.98
C ASP A 150 22.01 -15.53 4.75
N VAL A 151 22.82 -14.71 5.41
CA VAL A 151 22.40 -13.55 6.19
C VAL A 151 22.80 -12.28 5.45
N THR A 152 21.84 -11.39 5.23
CA THR A 152 22.06 -10.05 4.70
C THR A 152 21.56 -9.03 5.70
N VAL A 153 22.46 -8.17 6.15
CA VAL A 153 22.18 -7.05 7.05
C VAL A 153 22.18 -5.78 6.22
N SER A 154 21.10 -5.01 6.29
CA SER A 154 20.88 -3.81 5.48
C SER A 154 20.38 -2.65 6.33
N LEU A 155 20.71 -1.42 5.92
CA LEU A 155 20.08 -0.22 6.43
C LEU A 155 18.79 0.06 5.67
N ASP A 156 17.71 0.31 6.40
CA ASP A 156 16.45 0.73 5.80
C ASP A 156 16.44 2.25 5.61
N SER A 157 16.41 2.68 4.35
CA SER A 157 16.40 4.10 3.98
C SER A 157 14.99 4.70 3.97
N SER A 158 13.94 3.87 3.94
CA SER A 158 12.54 4.30 3.83
C SER A 158 11.90 4.63 5.18
N GLY A 159 12.20 3.84 6.22
CA GLY A 159 11.61 3.97 7.56
C GLY A 159 10.22 3.34 7.65
N GLU A 160 9.14 4.12 7.58
CA GLU A 160 7.81 3.52 7.37
C GLU A 160 7.71 2.97 5.95
N SER A 161 6.97 1.87 5.75
CA SER A 161 6.81 1.32 4.41
C SER A 161 6.24 2.37 3.44
N LEU A 162 6.76 2.37 2.22
CA LEU A 162 6.50 3.38 1.21
C LEU A 162 5.04 3.43 0.79
N HIS A 163 4.26 2.34 0.86
CA HIS A 163 2.81 2.35 0.56
C HIS A 163 2.05 3.43 1.35
N LYS A 164 2.50 3.74 2.57
CA LYS A 164 1.99 4.89 3.33
C LYS A 164 2.48 6.19 2.70
N ARG A 165 1.78 6.67 1.67
CA ARG A 165 2.16 7.90 0.96
C ARG A 165 2.03 9.13 1.83
N GLY A 166 0.96 9.20 2.63
CA GLY A 166 0.64 10.33 3.52
C GLY A 166 -0.61 11.12 3.12
N TYR A 167 -1.22 10.83 1.96
CA TYR A 167 -2.49 11.46 1.56
C TYR A 167 -3.72 10.88 2.26
N ARG A 168 -3.63 9.65 2.79
CA ARG A 168 -4.78 8.94 3.35
C ARG A 168 -5.12 9.46 4.75
N VAL A 169 -6.21 10.21 4.87
CA VAL A 169 -6.70 10.78 6.15
C VAL A 169 -7.78 9.90 6.77
N ALA A 170 -8.56 9.20 5.94
CA ALA A 170 -9.60 8.28 6.38
C ALA A 170 -9.56 7.00 5.54
N GLN A 171 -9.97 5.89 6.14
CA GLN A 171 -9.96 4.57 5.50
C GLN A 171 -11.34 3.93 5.61
N THR A 172 -11.73 3.24 4.55
CA THR A 172 -12.79 2.23 4.62
C THR A 172 -12.23 0.94 5.23
N GLU A 173 -13.08 -0.03 5.54
CA GLU A 173 -12.63 -1.32 6.06
C GLU A 173 -11.78 -2.07 5.02
N ALA A 174 -10.52 -2.38 5.34
CA ALA A 174 -9.50 -3.01 4.47
C ALA A 174 -9.25 -2.29 3.12
N PRO A 175 -8.57 -1.13 3.12
CA PRO A 175 -8.22 -0.44 1.89
C PRO A 175 -7.21 -1.24 1.07
N LEU A 176 -7.32 -1.14 -0.26
CA LEU A 176 -6.29 -1.63 -1.18
C LEU A 176 -4.96 -0.93 -0.87
N ASN A 177 -3.88 -1.71 -0.81
CA ASN A 177 -2.52 -1.18 -0.63
C ASN A 177 -2.13 -0.28 -1.81
N GLU A 178 -1.56 0.90 -1.55
CA GLU A 178 -1.17 1.90 -2.55
C GLU A 178 -0.13 1.38 -3.55
N VAL A 179 0.83 0.57 -3.09
CA VAL A 179 1.83 -0.08 -3.96
C VAL A 179 1.14 -1.06 -4.91
N LEU A 180 0.14 -1.80 -4.41
CA LEU A 180 -0.63 -2.73 -5.24
C LEU A 180 -1.50 -1.98 -6.25
N ALA A 181 -2.16 -0.91 -5.84
CA ALA A 181 -2.98 -0.07 -6.73
C ALA A 181 -2.15 0.50 -7.88
N ALA A 182 -1.01 1.14 -7.58
CA ALA A 182 -0.09 1.65 -8.60
C ALA A 182 0.43 0.52 -9.51
N GLY A 183 0.81 -0.63 -8.94
CA GLY A 183 1.27 -1.79 -9.71
C GLY A 183 0.21 -2.34 -10.66
N ILE A 184 -1.06 -2.42 -10.24
CA ILE A 184 -2.17 -2.84 -11.10
C ILE A 184 -2.32 -1.87 -12.28
N ILE A 185 -2.34 -0.56 -12.02
CA ILE A 185 -2.49 0.47 -13.06
C ILE A 185 -1.36 0.35 -14.08
N LEU A 186 -0.10 0.27 -13.62
CA LEU A 186 1.06 0.14 -14.50
C LEU A 186 1.01 -1.15 -15.33
N LYS A 187 0.54 -2.27 -14.77
CA LYS A 187 0.38 -3.53 -15.53
C LYS A 187 -0.69 -3.47 -16.61
N THR A 188 -1.67 -2.58 -16.47
CA THR A 188 -2.66 -2.39 -17.54
C THR A 188 -2.06 -1.75 -18.80
N GLY A 189 -0.90 -1.11 -18.66
CA GLY A 189 -0.25 -0.32 -19.70
C GLY A 189 -0.86 1.07 -19.89
N TRP A 190 -1.84 1.47 -19.07
CA TRP A 190 -2.46 2.79 -19.12
C TRP A 190 -1.44 3.90 -18.80
N GLN A 191 -1.38 4.92 -19.64
CA GLN A 191 -0.44 6.04 -19.52
C GLN A 191 -1.11 7.39 -19.79
N ASP A 192 -2.33 7.57 -19.26
CA ASP A 192 -3.15 8.76 -19.51
C ASP A 192 -3.49 8.95 -21.01
N ASP A 193 -3.62 7.85 -21.73
CA ASP A 193 -4.00 7.78 -23.15
C ASP A 193 -5.52 7.69 -23.38
N CYS A 194 -6.28 7.50 -22.31
CA CYS A 194 -7.74 7.47 -22.29
C CYS A 194 -8.27 7.74 -20.87
N ASP A 195 -9.58 7.90 -20.71
CA ASP A 195 -10.19 8.04 -19.39
C ASP A 195 -10.01 6.76 -18.55
N LEU A 196 -9.92 6.91 -17.22
CA LEU A 196 -9.87 5.79 -16.28
C LEU A 196 -11.11 5.76 -15.41
N ILE A 197 -11.73 4.59 -15.26
CA ILE A 197 -12.99 4.42 -14.51
C ILE A 197 -12.81 3.34 -13.44
N ASP A 198 -13.10 3.68 -12.19
CA ASP A 198 -13.29 2.72 -11.09
C ASP A 198 -14.71 2.83 -10.52
N PRO A 199 -15.64 1.93 -10.91
CA PRO A 199 -17.04 2.01 -10.51
C PRO A 199 -17.34 1.51 -9.09
N MET A 200 -16.32 1.02 -8.36
CA MET A 200 -16.40 0.54 -6.97
C MET A 200 -15.16 1.01 -6.20
N CYS A 201 -14.91 2.31 -6.24
CA CYS A 201 -13.63 2.91 -5.85
C CYS A 201 -13.36 2.92 -4.34
N GLY A 202 -14.36 2.66 -3.49
CA GLY A 202 -14.21 2.64 -2.05
C GLY A 202 -13.60 3.94 -1.52
N SER A 203 -12.43 3.83 -0.89
CA SER A 203 -11.68 4.98 -0.35
C SER A 203 -10.87 5.79 -1.40
N GLY A 204 -10.99 5.45 -2.69
CA GLY A 204 -10.38 6.19 -3.80
C GLY A 204 -8.92 5.85 -4.10
N THR A 205 -8.37 4.73 -3.59
CA THR A 205 -6.94 4.40 -3.79
C THR A 205 -6.55 4.32 -5.27
N LEU A 206 -7.29 3.57 -6.10
CA LEU A 206 -6.97 3.39 -7.51
C LEU A 206 -7.01 4.72 -8.27
N VAL A 207 -8.05 5.54 -8.06
CA VAL A 207 -8.18 6.83 -8.74
C VAL A 207 -7.12 7.85 -8.31
N ILE A 208 -6.68 7.83 -7.04
CA ILE A 208 -5.59 8.70 -6.57
C ILE A 208 -4.25 8.25 -7.15
N GLU A 209 -3.91 6.96 -7.11
CA GLU A 209 -2.65 6.47 -7.70
C GLU A 209 -2.63 6.68 -9.22
N ALA A 210 -3.76 6.54 -9.91
CA ALA A 210 -3.89 6.84 -11.33
C ALA A 210 -3.59 8.31 -11.63
N ALA A 211 -4.14 9.24 -10.83
CA ALA A 211 -3.89 10.66 -11.00
C ALA A 211 -2.43 11.02 -10.72
N LEU A 212 -1.79 10.37 -9.73
CA LEU A 212 -0.36 10.55 -9.46
C LEU A 212 0.52 10.03 -10.62
N ILE A 213 0.14 8.91 -11.24
CA ILE A 213 0.83 8.35 -12.41
C ILE A 213 0.66 9.28 -13.62
N ALA A 214 -0.57 9.68 -13.94
CA ALA A 214 -0.87 10.55 -15.08
C ALA A 214 -0.14 11.90 -14.98
N ALA A 215 -0.17 12.52 -13.80
CA ALA A 215 0.51 13.79 -13.54
C ALA A 215 2.02 13.65 -13.33
N ASN A 216 2.54 12.42 -13.31
CA ASN A 216 3.91 12.08 -12.97
C ASN A 216 4.41 12.71 -11.65
N ILE A 217 3.51 12.80 -10.66
CA ILE A 217 3.85 13.30 -9.33
C ILE A 217 4.47 12.17 -8.52
N ALA A 218 5.64 12.43 -7.91
CA ALA A 218 6.33 11.46 -7.08
C ALA A 218 5.49 11.09 -5.84
N PRO A 219 5.26 9.79 -5.56
CA PRO A 219 4.38 9.38 -4.45
C PRO A 219 4.94 9.73 -3.07
N GLY A 220 6.25 9.92 -2.96
CA GLY A 220 6.94 10.24 -1.71
C GLY A 220 6.76 11.69 -1.23
N ILE A 221 6.21 12.61 -2.04
CA ILE A 221 6.11 14.03 -1.67
C ILE A 221 5.24 14.28 -0.43
N TYR A 222 4.26 13.39 -0.18
CA TYR A 222 3.30 13.51 0.90
C TYR A 222 3.83 12.99 2.24
N ARG A 223 5.04 12.40 2.25
CA ARG A 223 5.66 11.85 3.45
C ARG A 223 6.36 12.96 4.22
N ASP A 224 6.21 12.91 5.55
CA ASP A 224 6.87 13.88 6.43
C ASP A 224 8.40 13.70 6.47
N ARG A 225 8.88 12.45 6.34
CA ARG A 225 10.31 12.10 6.37
C ARG A 225 10.59 10.70 5.83
N PHE A 226 11.87 10.46 5.53
CA PHE A 226 12.45 9.15 5.24
C PHE A 226 13.53 8.80 6.28
N ALA A 227 13.86 7.52 6.45
CA ALA A 227 14.84 7.09 7.45
C ALA A 227 16.27 7.53 7.11
N PHE A 228 16.62 7.63 5.82
CA PHE A 228 17.96 8.11 5.43
C PHE A 228 18.28 9.53 5.90
N GLN A 229 17.27 10.35 6.23
CA GLN A 229 17.47 11.72 6.75
C GLN A 229 18.08 11.73 8.16
N SER A 230 18.08 10.58 8.85
CA SER A 230 18.71 10.41 10.16
C SER A 230 20.11 9.77 10.07
N TRP A 231 20.60 9.46 8.86
CA TRP A 231 21.92 8.86 8.68
C TRP A 231 23.02 9.91 8.80
N SER A 232 24.20 9.49 9.26
CA SER A 232 25.36 10.36 9.46
C SER A 232 25.84 11.05 8.19
N ASP A 233 25.61 10.42 7.04
CA ASP A 233 26.02 10.90 5.72
C ASP A 233 24.85 11.49 4.91
N TYR A 234 23.75 11.90 5.57
CA TYR A 234 22.62 12.54 4.90
C TYR A 234 23.04 13.83 4.20
N ASP A 235 22.84 13.86 2.88
CA ASP A 235 23.09 15.04 2.04
C ASP A 235 21.78 15.80 1.86
N THR A 236 21.65 16.92 2.58
CA THR A 236 20.41 17.70 2.63
C THR A 236 20.20 18.46 1.32
N GLU A 237 21.26 19.05 0.78
CA GLU A 237 21.25 19.81 -0.46
C GLU A 237 20.85 18.92 -1.65
N LEU A 238 21.42 17.72 -1.75
CA LEU A 238 21.07 16.75 -2.79
C LEU A 238 19.62 16.30 -2.70
N PHE A 239 19.12 16.04 -1.49
CA PHE A 239 17.72 15.65 -1.31
C PHE A 239 16.77 16.81 -1.59
N ASP A 240 17.10 18.03 -1.16
CA ASP A 240 16.29 19.22 -1.42
C ASP A 240 16.21 19.51 -2.92
N GLU A 241 17.27 19.30 -3.68
CA GLU A 241 17.26 19.36 -5.14
C GLU A 241 16.26 18.35 -5.74
N LEU A 242 16.37 17.07 -5.35
CA LEU A 242 15.46 16.02 -5.81
C LEU A 242 14.00 16.25 -5.41
N TYR A 243 13.76 16.79 -4.20
CA TYR A 243 12.43 17.06 -3.70
C TYR A 243 11.77 18.26 -4.38
N GLN A 244 12.57 19.23 -4.84
CA GLN A 244 12.10 20.42 -5.54
C GLN A 244 11.99 20.24 -7.06
N ASP A 245 12.59 19.17 -7.59
CA ASP A 245 12.52 18.82 -9.00
C ASP A 245 11.12 18.36 -9.41
N SER A 246 10.37 19.30 -10.00
CA SER A 246 9.07 19.06 -10.63
C SER A 246 9.16 19.09 -12.16
N SER A 247 10.35 18.91 -12.74
CA SER A 247 10.56 19.09 -14.18
C SER A 247 9.83 18.04 -15.03
N GLU A 248 9.59 16.85 -14.47
CA GLU A 248 8.88 15.77 -15.13
C GLU A 248 7.37 15.74 -14.82
N GLU A 249 6.88 16.64 -13.95
CA GLU A 249 5.45 16.76 -13.67
C GLU A 249 4.70 17.32 -14.88
N ARG A 250 3.49 16.82 -15.12
CA ARG A 250 2.65 17.21 -16.25
C ARG A 250 1.19 17.31 -15.85
N GLU A 251 0.40 17.97 -16.69
CA GLU A 251 -1.05 17.97 -16.51
C GLU A 251 -1.68 16.78 -17.23
N PRO A 252 -2.43 15.90 -16.54
CA PRO A 252 -3.26 14.89 -17.15
C PRO A 252 -4.22 15.47 -18.19
N GLU A 253 -4.25 14.83 -19.35
CA GLU A 253 -5.14 15.16 -20.47
C GLU A 253 -6.52 14.54 -20.29
N HIS A 254 -6.57 13.33 -19.73
CA HIS A 254 -7.79 12.55 -19.57
C HIS A 254 -8.36 12.65 -18.15
N LYS A 255 -9.63 12.24 -18.00
CA LYS A 255 -10.35 12.30 -16.74
C LYS A 255 -10.35 10.96 -16.04
N ILE A 256 -10.29 11.03 -14.71
CA ILE A 256 -10.35 9.86 -13.84
C ILE A 256 -11.67 9.90 -13.08
N TYR A 257 -12.45 8.84 -13.20
CA TYR A 257 -13.77 8.72 -12.60
C TYR A 257 -13.75 7.64 -11.53
N GLY A 258 -14.23 7.99 -10.34
CA GLY A 258 -14.48 7.04 -9.25
C GLY A 258 -15.93 7.08 -8.83
N SER A 259 -16.58 5.93 -8.75
CA SER A 259 -17.90 5.83 -8.13
C SER A 259 -17.98 4.72 -7.11
N ASP A 260 -18.94 4.82 -6.21
CA ASP A 260 -19.27 3.76 -5.26
C ASP A 260 -20.75 3.86 -4.88
N ILE A 261 -21.36 2.73 -4.54
CA ILE A 261 -22.74 2.68 -4.06
C ILE A 261 -22.88 3.27 -2.65
N LEU A 262 -21.80 3.24 -1.85
CA LEU A 262 -21.81 3.71 -0.48
C LEU A 262 -21.46 5.21 -0.42
N PRO A 263 -22.38 6.08 0.02
CA PRO A 263 -22.08 7.52 0.17
C PRO A 263 -20.90 7.80 1.11
N GLU A 264 -20.75 6.98 2.15
CA GLU A 264 -19.66 7.10 3.12
C GLU A 264 -18.29 6.79 2.50
N ALA A 265 -18.21 5.83 1.57
CA ALA A 265 -16.98 5.52 0.85
C ALA A 265 -16.55 6.72 -0.02
N ILE A 266 -17.48 7.29 -0.79
CA ILE A 266 -17.22 8.50 -1.58
C ILE A 266 -16.81 9.69 -0.71
N ARG A 267 -17.44 9.88 0.46
CA ARG A 267 -17.04 10.92 1.41
C ARG A 267 -15.60 10.74 1.90
N ILE A 268 -15.18 9.50 2.15
CA ILE A 268 -13.79 9.17 2.53
C ILE A 268 -12.85 9.40 1.34
N ALA A 269 -13.22 8.95 0.14
CA ALA A 269 -12.46 9.17 -1.09
C ALA A 269 -12.24 10.66 -1.36
N GLN A 270 -13.29 11.49 -1.22
CA GLN A 270 -13.19 12.94 -1.41
C GLN A 270 -12.17 13.56 -0.45
N LYS A 271 -12.18 13.17 0.83
CA LYS A 271 -11.17 13.66 1.79
C LYS A 271 -9.74 13.28 1.40
N ASN A 272 -9.53 12.07 0.88
CA ASN A 272 -8.22 11.61 0.44
C ASN A 272 -7.78 12.35 -0.85
N VAL A 273 -8.71 12.57 -1.79
CA VAL A 273 -8.48 13.37 -3.00
C VAL A 273 -8.14 14.82 -2.65
N ASP A 274 -8.90 15.45 -1.75
CA ASP A 274 -8.64 16.82 -1.29
C ASP A 274 -7.26 16.93 -0.64
N ARG A 275 -6.87 15.93 0.17
CA ARG A 275 -5.55 15.87 0.80
C ARG A 275 -4.43 15.68 -0.22
N SER A 276 -4.67 14.92 -1.29
CA SER A 276 -3.70 14.71 -2.37
C SER A 276 -3.53 15.94 -3.27
N GLY A 277 -4.50 16.85 -3.32
CA GLY A 277 -4.50 18.01 -4.21
C GLY A 277 -4.91 17.70 -5.66
N LEU A 278 -5.43 16.51 -5.93
CA LEU A 278 -5.72 16.00 -7.29
C LEU A 278 -7.18 16.17 -7.73
N GLY A 279 -7.98 16.93 -6.96
CA GLY A 279 -9.41 17.11 -7.23
C GLY A 279 -9.76 17.69 -8.61
N LYS A 280 -8.82 18.36 -9.29
CA LYS A 280 -9.02 18.82 -10.68
C LYS A 280 -9.07 17.68 -11.72
N TYR A 281 -8.49 16.53 -11.40
CA TYR A 281 -8.36 15.38 -12.31
C TYR A 281 -9.35 14.25 -11.99
N ILE A 282 -9.79 14.17 -10.73
CA ILE A 282 -10.62 13.08 -10.22
C ILE A 282 -12.06 13.57 -10.05
N LYS A 283 -13.01 12.89 -10.69
CA LYS A 283 -14.44 13.09 -10.51
C LYS A 283 -15.01 11.93 -9.70
N LEU A 284 -15.51 12.23 -8.50
CA LEU A 284 -16.13 11.26 -7.62
C LEU A 284 -17.65 11.37 -7.63
N GLN A 285 -18.36 10.24 -7.61
CA GLN A 285 -19.81 10.21 -7.57
C GLN A 285 -20.36 9.04 -6.75
N VAL A 286 -21.42 9.30 -5.98
CA VAL A 286 -22.23 8.21 -5.40
C VAL A 286 -23.10 7.64 -6.52
N LEU A 287 -22.70 6.51 -7.08
CA LEU A 287 -23.35 5.89 -8.23
C LEU A 287 -23.11 4.37 -8.20
N PRO A 288 -24.17 3.54 -8.15
CA PRO A 288 -24.03 2.10 -8.34
C PRO A 288 -23.53 1.78 -9.76
N MET A 289 -22.65 0.79 -9.90
CA MET A 289 -22.13 0.34 -11.21
C MET A 289 -23.24 -0.01 -12.22
N GLN A 290 -24.36 -0.56 -11.75
CA GLN A 290 -25.53 -0.89 -12.57
C GLN A 290 -26.12 0.33 -13.28
N GLN A 291 -25.97 1.52 -12.69
CA GLN A 291 -26.52 2.78 -13.17
C GLN A 291 -25.46 3.62 -13.90
N HIS A 292 -24.22 3.13 -14.02
CA HIS A 292 -23.18 3.86 -14.71
C HIS A 292 -23.57 4.05 -16.18
N PRO A 293 -23.55 5.29 -16.73
CA PRO A 293 -23.87 5.52 -18.14
C PRO A 293 -22.84 4.84 -19.05
N LYS A 294 -23.20 4.59 -20.31
CA LYS A 294 -22.24 4.10 -21.32
C LYS A 294 -21.16 5.18 -21.50
N PRO A 295 -19.86 4.88 -21.33
CA PRO A 295 -18.82 5.86 -21.60
C PRO A 295 -18.82 6.28 -23.07
N GLU A 296 -18.74 7.58 -23.32
CA GLU A 296 -18.68 8.14 -24.68
C GLU A 296 -17.24 8.24 -25.20
N ALA A 297 -16.29 8.50 -24.29
CA ALA A 297 -14.86 8.56 -24.59
C ALA A 297 -14.19 7.18 -24.46
N PRO A 298 -13.05 6.94 -25.13
CA PRO A 298 -12.20 5.78 -24.86
C PRO A 298 -11.85 5.69 -23.38
N PHE A 299 -11.86 4.49 -22.81
CA PHE A 299 -11.60 4.29 -21.39
C PHE A 299 -10.95 2.95 -21.07
N VAL A 300 -10.32 2.90 -19.90
CA VAL A 300 -9.97 1.68 -19.18
C VAL A 300 -10.74 1.60 -17.87
N LEU A 301 -11.38 0.47 -17.61
CA LEU A 301 -12.02 0.19 -16.33
C LEU A 301 -11.04 -0.59 -15.46
N ILE A 302 -10.74 -0.10 -14.27
CA ILE A 302 -9.88 -0.79 -13.30
C ILE A 302 -10.60 -0.76 -11.96
N THR A 303 -10.86 -1.93 -11.38
CA THR A 303 -11.62 -1.98 -10.13
C THR A 303 -11.22 -3.15 -9.24
N ASN A 304 -11.40 -2.96 -7.94
CA ASN A 304 -11.24 -3.97 -6.91
C ASN A 304 -12.59 -4.18 -6.21
N PRO A 305 -13.48 -5.03 -6.77
CA PRO A 305 -14.79 -5.27 -6.19
C PRO A 305 -14.67 -5.82 -4.75
N PRO A 306 -15.69 -5.60 -3.91
CA PRO A 306 -15.69 -6.09 -2.54
C PRO A 306 -15.59 -7.63 -2.48
N TYR A 307 -14.82 -8.15 -1.52
CA TYR A 307 -14.73 -9.58 -1.26
C TYR A 307 -16.01 -10.04 -0.53
N GLY A 308 -16.68 -11.06 -1.07
CA GLY A 308 -18.09 -11.42 -0.87
C GLY A 308 -18.59 -11.87 0.50
N GLU A 309 -18.23 -11.17 1.59
CA GLU A 309 -18.90 -11.26 2.91
C GLU A 309 -19.32 -9.88 3.46
N ARG A 310 -18.95 -8.78 2.79
CA ARG A 310 -18.98 -7.42 3.36
C ARG A 310 -20.14 -6.54 2.93
N LEU A 311 -20.87 -6.96 1.92
CA LEU A 311 -22.13 -6.33 1.54
C LEU A 311 -23.18 -7.41 1.68
N GLY A 312 -24.31 -7.11 2.32
CA GLY A 312 -25.48 -7.98 2.39
C GLY A 312 -26.13 -8.25 1.02
N LEU A 313 -25.32 -8.33 -0.05
CA LEU A 313 -25.66 -8.88 -1.34
C LEU A 313 -25.77 -10.39 -1.20
N ARG A 314 -26.83 -10.94 -1.77
CA ARG A 314 -27.07 -12.37 -1.90
C ARG A 314 -25.91 -12.96 -2.73
N SER A 315 -24.91 -13.53 -2.08
CA SER A 315 -23.71 -14.16 -2.67
C SER A 315 -22.75 -13.26 -3.48
N GLY A 316 -21.44 -13.51 -3.40
CA GLY A 316 -20.44 -12.88 -4.26
C GLY A 316 -20.60 -13.24 -5.75
N GLU A 317 -21.31 -14.33 -6.06
CA GLU A 317 -21.55 -14.76 -7.44
C GLU A 317 -22.46 -13.79 -8.19
N ASP A 318 -23.54 -13.32 -7.55
CA ASP A 318 -24.48 -12.35 -8.14
C ASP A 318 -23.79 -11.02 -8.48
N LEU A 319 -22.88 -10.56 -7.60
CA LEU A 319 -22.09 -9.35 -7.85
C LEU A 319 -21.23 -9.50 -9.11
N TYR A 320 -20.52 -10.62 -9.24
CA TYR A 320 -19.63 -10.82 -10.38
C TYR A 320 -20.39 -11.15 -11.67
N ALA A 321 -21.56 -11.79 -11.58
CA ALA A 321 -22.49 -11.92 -12.70
C ALA A 321 -22.98 -10.56 -13.19
N MET A 322 -23.36 -9.67 -12.28
CA MET A 322 -23.73 -8.29 -12.60
C MET A 322 -22.57 -7.53 -13.25
N ILE A 323 -21.35 -7.65 -12.72
CA ILE A 323 -20.16 -7.05 -13.33
C ILE A 323 -20.00 -7.54 -14.77
N GLY A 324 -20.10 -8.85 -15.01
CA GLY A 324 -20.01 -9.43 -16.35
C GLY A 324 -21.07 -8.94 -17.33
N GLU A 325 -22.32 -8.81 -16.87
CA GLU A 325 -23.44 -8.24 -17.63
C GLU A 325 -23.16 -6.79 -18.02
N ARG A 326 -22.80 -5.94 -17.05
CA ARG A 326 -22.49 -4.52 -17.30
C ARG A 326 -21.30 -4.35 -18.23
N LEU A 327 -20.27 -5.17 -18.10
CA LEU A 327 -19.11 -5.12 -18.98
C LEU A 327 -19.49 -5.39 -20.45
N LYS A 328 -20.38 -6.35 -20.69
CA LYS A 328 -20.87 -6.70 -22.04
C LYS A 328 -21.78 -5.62 -22.62
N HIS A 329 -22.74 -5.13 -21.83
CA HIS A 329 -23.83 -4.31 -22.36
C HIS A 329 -23.58 -2.80 -22.27
N ASN A 330 -22.73 -2.35 -21.34
CA ASN A 330 -22.50 -0.93 -21.09
C ASN A 330 -21.06 -0.46 -21.36
N PHE A 331 -20.08 -1.36 -21.26
CA PHE A 331 -18.66 -1.03 -21.42
C PHE A 331 -18.03 -1.69 -22.66
N GLY A 332 -18.83 -2.08 -23.65
CA GLY A 332 -18.45 -2.94 -24.78
C GLY A 332 -17.36 -2.42 -25.74
N SER A 333 -16.67 -1.32 -25.47
CA SER A 333 -15.65 -0.73 -26.35
C SER A 333 -14.28 -0.50 -25.70
N GLY A 334 -14.10 -0.91 -24.44
CA GLY A 334 -12.88 -0.63 -23.67
C GLY A 334 -12.09 -1.87 -23.22
N LYS A 335 -11.19 -1.66 -22.26
CA LYS A 335 -10.53 -2.74 -21.50
C LYS A 335 -11.02 -2.71 -20.06
N ALA A 336 -11.15 -3.87 -19.44
CA ALA A 336 -11.49 -3.98 -18.02
C ALA A 336 -10.48 -4.82 -17.26
N TRP A 337 -10.10 -4.36 -16.08
CA TRP A 337 -9.17 -5.00 -15.17
C TRP A 337 -9.82 -5.15 -13.80
N ILE A 338 -9.92 -6.39 -13.33
CA ILE A 338 -10.67 -6.73 -12.13
C ILE A 338 -9.77 -7.53 -11.21
N LEU A 339 -9.61 -7.04 -9.99
CA LEU A 339 -8.91 -7.73 -8.91
C LEU A 339 -9.90 -8.50 -8.04
N ALA A 340 -9.70 -9.80 -7.84
CA ALA A 340 -10.54 -10.59 -6.93
C ALA A 340 -9.71 -11.55 -6.06
N HIS A 341 -10.16 -11.78 -4.83
CA HIS A 341 -9.54 -12.76 -3.92
C HIS A 341 -9.87 -14.21 -4.30
N LYS A 342 -11.14 -14.50 -4.61
CA LYS A 342 -11.59 -15.86 -4.95
C LYS A 342 -11.70 -16.04 -6.45
N THR A 343 -10.94 -16.97 -7.01
CA THR A 343 -10.92 -17.26 -8.45
C THR A 343 -12.28 -17.75 -8.97
N GLU A 344 -13.08 -18.38 -8.10
CA GLU A 344 -14.44 -18.85 -8.38
C GLU A 344 -15.39 -17.71 -8.79
N HIS A 345 -15.22 -16.52 -8.22
CA HIS A 345 -16.06 -15.36 -8.57
C HIS A 345 -15.91 -14.95 -10.04
N PHE A 346 -14.73 -15.18 -10.63
CA PHE A 346 -14.55 -14.88 -12.05
C PHE A 346 -15.32 -15.81 -12.98
N ASN A 347 -15.77 -16.98 -12.51
CA ASN A 347 -16.62 -17.87 -13.31
C ASN A 347 -17.97 -17.19 -13.62
N SER A 348 -18.48 -16.39 -12.70
CA SER A 348 -19.74 -15.67 -12.85
C SER A 348 -19.67 -14.50 -13.83
N ILE A 349 -18.49 -13.94 -14.11
CA ILE A 349 -18.35 -12.84 -15.10
C ILE A 349 -18.73 -13.31 -16.51
N GLY A 350 -18.52 -14.59 -16.84
CA GLY A 350 -18.89 -15.14 -18.15
C GLY A 350 -18.16 -14.47 -19.33
N LEU A 351 -16.98 -13.91 -19.11
CA LEU A 351 -16.07 -13.36 -20.12
C LEU A 351 -14.74 -14.13 -20.10
N LYS A 352 -14.13 -14.29 -21.26
CA LYS A 352 -12.80 -14.90 -21.37
C LYS A 352 -11.74 -13.83 -21.10
N PRO A 353 -10.87 -14.02 -20.07
CA PRO A 353 -9.80 -13.07 -19.81
C PRO A 353 -8.70 -13.16 -20.86
N MET A 354 -8.16 -12.00 -21.24
CA MET A 354 -6.95 -11.89 -22.07
C MET A 354 -5.68 -11.97 -21.24
N TYR A 355 -5.77 -11.61 -19.96
CA TYR A 355 -4.65 -11.54 -19.02
C TYR A 355 -5.05 -12.14 -17.67
N LYS A 356 -4.10 -12.81 -17.01
CA LYS A 356 -4.24 -13.31 -15.64
C LYS A 356 -2.91 -13.21 -14.92
N GLU A 357 -2.95 -12.75 -13.68
CA GLU A 357 -1.77 -12.76 -12.82
C GLU A 357 -2.17 -12.87 -11.35
N GLU A 358 -1.37 -13.64 -10.59
CA GLU A 358 -1.52 -13.75 -9.15
C GLU A 358 -0.81 -12.59 -8.45
N LEU A 359 -1.52 -11.92 -7.55
CA LEU A 359 -1.07 -10.78 -6.77
C LEU A 359 -1.34 -11.01 -5.28
N MET A 360 -0.71 -10.21 -4.41
CA MET A 360 -0.93 -10.29 -2.96
C MET A 360 -1.41 -8.95 -2.42
N ASN A 361 -2.62 -8.90 -1.87
CA ASN A 361 -3.13 -7.75 -1.12
C ASN A 361 -2.96 -8.02 0.38
N GLY A 362 -1.81 -7.63 0.94
CA GLY A 362 -1.41 -8.03 2.28
C GLY A 362 -1.21 -9.54 2.37
N ALA A 363 -1.97 -10.22 3.21
CA ALA A 363 -1.95 -11.69 3.32
C ALA A 363 -2.92 -12.38 2.34
N LEU A 364 -3.79 -11.62 1.67
CA LEU A 364 -4.81 -12.18 0.77
C LEU A 364 -4.21 -12.44 -0.61
N HIS A 365 -4.28 -13.69 -1.06
CA HIS A 365 -3.94 -14.08 -2.43
C HIS A 365 -5.04 -13.61 -3.38
N CYS A 366 -4.71 -12.82 -4.38
CA CYS A 366 -5.66 -12.26 -5.33
C CYS A 366 -5.26 -12.63 -6.75
N GLU A 367 -6.19 -12.61 -7.68
CA GLU A 367 -5.93 -12.72 -9.10
C GLU A 367 -6.43 -11.45 -9.80
N LEU A 368 -5.57 -10.85 -10.61
CA LEU A 368 -5.93 -9.77 -11.52
C LEU A 368 -6.28 -10.38 -12.88
N ARG A 369 -7.47 -10.08 -13.40
CA ARG A 369 -7.87 -10.47 -14.75
C ARG A 369 -8.11 -9.24 -15.62
N GLY A 370 -7.50 -9.25 -16.81
CA GLY A 370 -7.73 -8.29 -17.87
C GLY A 370 -8.70 -8.85 -18.92
N TYR A 371 -9.59 -8.01 -19.43
CA TYR A 371 -10.60 -8.33 -20.43
C TYR A 371 -10.57 -7.28 -21.54
N GLU A 372 -10.60 -7.76 -22.78
CA GLU A 372 -10.87 -6.93 -23.95
C GLU A 372 -12.37 -6.96 -24.21
N LEU A 373 -12.98 -5.78 -24.31
CA LEU A 373 -14.42 -5.61 -24.50
C LEU A 373 -14.65 -5.18 -25.95
N PHE A 374 -15.60 -5.82 -26.62
CA PHE A 374 -15.98 -5.52 -28.00
C PHE A 374 -17.50 -5.66 -28.13
N GLU A 375 -18.08 -4.89 -29.04
CA GLU A 375 -19.49 -5.03 -29.41
C GLU A 375 -19.66 -6.29 -30.28
N GLY A 376 -20.73 -7.06 -30.04
CA GLY A 376 -21.00 -8.32 -30.76
C GLY A 376 -20.31 -9.56 -30.19
N THR A 377 -20.15 -10.60 -30.99
CA THR A 377 -19.57 -11.88 -30.54
C THR A 377 -18.05 -11.92 -30.73
N PHE A 378 -17.36 -12.70 -29.88
CA PHE A 378 -15.89 -12.88 -29.97
C PHE A 378 -15.45 -13.43 -31.33
N SER A 379 -16.31 -14.20 -32.00
CA SER A 379 -16.04 -14.76 -33.33
C SER A 379 -16.04 -13.67 -34.41
N GLU A 380 -17.00 -12.76 -34.36
CA GLU A 380 -17.11 -11.62 -35.29
C GLU A 380 -15.95 -10.66 -35.09
N HIS A 381 -15.65 -10.26 -33.85
CA HIS A 381 -14.53 -9.38 -33.54
C HIS A 381 -13.17 -9.96 -34.01
N ARG A 382 -12.95 -11.27 -33.82
CA ARG A 382 -11.72 -11.94 -34.29
C ARG A 382 -11.65 -12.02 -35.82
N ALA A 383 -12.78 -12.14 -36.49
CA ALA A 383 -12.84 -12.11 -37.95
C ALA A 383 -12.52 -10.70 -38.48
N GLU A 384 -13.04 -9.66 -37.85
CA GLU A 384 -12.75 -8.26 -38.19
C GLU A 384 -11.28 -7.89 -37.96
N GLN A 385 -10.68 -8.29 -36.83
CA GLN A 385 -9.24 -8.03 -36.59
C GLN A 385 -8.33 -8.74 -37.59
N ARG A 386 -8.70 -9.96 -38.03
CA ARG A 386 -7.99 -10.67 -39.11
C ARG A 386 -8.12 -9.97 -40.45
N GLN A 387 -9.25 -9.31 -40.72
CA GLN A 387 -9.46 -8.52 -41.94
C GLN A 387 -8.72 -7.17 -41.88
N LYS A 388 -8.56 -6.56 -40.70
CA LYS A 388 -7.85 -5.29 -40.50
C LYS A 388 -6.31 -5.42 -40.48
N GLY A 389 -5.76 -6.61 -40.71
CA GLY A 389 -4.30 -6.82 -40.76
C GLY A 389 -3.58 -6.63 -39.42
N GLN A 390 -4.32 -6.44 -38.32
CA GLN A 390 -3.77 -6.30 -36.98
C GLN A 390 -3.56 -7.68 -36.36
N THR A 391 -2.57 -8.42 -36.85
CA THR A 391 -2.05 -9.55 -36.08
C THR A 391 -1.18 -8.99 -34.96
N ALA A 392 -1.72 -8.99 -33.73
CA ALA A 392 -0.90 -8.86 -32.54
C ALA A 392 0.15 -9.98 -32.55
N THR A 393 1.41 -9.61 -32.80
CA THR A 393 2.56 -10.48 -32.53
C THR A 393 2.65 -10.58 -31.01
N ILE A 394 1.93 -11.55 -30.44
CA ILE A 394 2.12 -11.93 -29.05
C ILE A 394 3.55 -12.48 -28.97
N HIS A 395 4.49 -11.65 -28.51
CA HIS A 395 5.81 -12.08 -28.08
C HIS A 395 5.64 -13.06 -26.92
N ARG A 396 5.41 -14.32 -27.26
CA ARG A 396 5.69 -15.44 -26.37
C ARG A 396 7.17 -15.68 -26.51
N GLU A 397 7.99 -15.04 -25.68
CA GLU A 397 9.35 -15.53 -25.45
C GLU A 397 9.21 -17.00 -25.03
N LYS A 398 9.52 -17.90 -25.96
CA LYS A 398 9.82 -19.28 -25.62
C LYS A 398 11.08 -19.20 -24.79
N LYS A 399 10.96 -19.32 -23.46
CA LYS A 399 12.08 -19.75 -22.62
C LYS A 399 12.67 -20.98 -23.29
N GLU A 400 13.85 -20.84 -23.88
CA GLU A 400 14.65 -21.97 -24.32
C GLU A 400 14.84 -22.86 -23.10
N ARG A 401 14.35 -24.08 -23.24
CA ARG A 401 14.50 -25.11 -22.22
C ARG A 401 15.98 -25.47 -22.21
N SER A 402 16.70 -25.00 -21.19
CA SER A 402 18.10 -25.40 -20.96
C SER A 402 18.23 -26.92 -21.08
N GLU A 403 18.97 -27.39 -22.08
CA GLU A 403 19.29 -28.80 -22.25
C GLU A 403 20.17 -29.24 -21.08
N ARG A 404 19.56 -29.88 -20.07
CA ARG A 404 20.34 -30.68 -19.12
C ARG A 404 20.72 -32.00 -19.81
N PRO A 405 21.99 -32.44 -19.76
CA PRO A 405 22.38 -33.73 -20.31
C PRO A 405 21.61 -34.86 -19.62
N ARG A 406 21.11 -35.82 -20.40
CA ARG A 406 20.45 -37.03 -19.86
C ARG A 406 21.53 -37.98 -19.30
N PRO A 407 21.34 -38.57 -18.10
CA PRO A 407 22.26 -39.59 -17.59
C PRO A 407 22.19 -40.87 -18.43
N ALA A 408 23.35 -41.51 -18.59
CA ALA A 408 23.66 -42.49 -19.64
C ALA A 408 22.91 -43.84 -19.61
N ASN A 409 21.98 -44.10 -18.70
CA ASN A 409 21.37 -45.43 -18.52
C ASN A 409 19.83 -45.41 -18.45
N TYR A 410 19.16 -44.96 -19.50
CA TYR A 410 17.71 -45.12 -19.63
C TYR A 410 17.34 -45.88 -20.91
N THR A 411 16.93 -47.14 -20.76
CA THR A 411 16.45 -47.98 -21.87
C THR A 411 14.93 -47.87 -22.00
N ARG A 412 14.46 -47.62 -23.22
CA ARG A 412 13.04 -47.39 -23.57
C ARG A 412 12.32 -48.73 -23.80
N PRO A 413 11.09 -48.97 -23.32
CA PRO A 413 10.33 -50.19 -23.64
C PRO A 413 9.80 -50.14 -25.10
N PRO A 414 9.66 -51.30 -25.79
CA PRO A 414 9.25 -51.34 -27.19
C PRO A 414 7.75 -51.05 -27.40
N GLN A 415 7.47 -50.34 -28.51
CA GLN A 415 6.14 -49.93 -28.96
C GLN A 415 5.36 -51.12 -29.56
N ARG A 416 4.09 -51.28 -29.18
CA ARG A 416 3.12 -52.07 -29.94
C ARG A 416 2.52 -51.22 -31.06
N GLU A 417 2.69 -51.68 -32.29
CA GLU A 417 2.00 -51.18 -33.49
C GLU A 417 0.51 -51.57 -33.45
N ASN A 418 -0.36 -50.69 -33.96
CA ASN A 418 -1.64 -51.13 -34.50
C ASN A 418 -1.96 -50.39 -35.81
N LYS A 419 -2.24 -51.20 -36.83
CA LYS A 419 -2.52 -50.86 -38.23
C LYS A 419 -3.91 -50.24 -38.43
N ARG A 420 -4.01 -49.38 -39.45
CA ARG A 420 -5.25 -48.85 -40.08
C ARG A 420 -5.96 -49.91 -40.95
N PHE A 421 -7.29 -49.77 -41.15
CA PHE A 421 -8.09 -49.97 -42.40
C PHE A 421 -9.55 -49.55 -42.07
N GLU A 422 -10.13 -48.44 -42.58
CA GLU A 422 -10.86 -48.14 -43.84
C GLU A 422 -12.37 -48.50 -43.92
N ASP A 423 -13.18 -47.51 -44.37
CA ASP A 423 -14.49 -47.54 -45.08
C ASP A 423 -15.72 -48.21 -44.41
N LYS A 424 -17.01 -47.83 -44.59
CA LYS A 424 -17.78 -46.82 -45.36
C LYS A 424 -19.27 -46.88 -44.88
N LYS A 425 -19.97 -45.74 -44.98
CA LYS A 425 -21.40 -45.52 -45.39
C LYS A 425 -22.61 -46.19 -44.69
N ASN A 426 -23.72 -45.42 -44.74
CA ASN A 426 -25.16 -45.71 -44.47
C ASN A 426 -25.58 -45.65 -42.99
N ARG A 427 -26.69 -45.01 -42.57
CA ARG A 427 -27.82 -44.31 -43.21
C ARG A 427 -28.67 -43.69 -42.06
N THR A 428 -29.25 -42.49 -42.26
CA THR A 428 -30.63 -42.03 -41.88
C THR A 428 -31.28 -42.40 -40.52
N SER A 429 -32.16 -41.67 -39.81
CA SER A 429 -32.83 -40.34 -39.80
C SER A 429 -34.00 -40.47 -38.78
N TYR A 430 -34.59 -39.36 -38.32
CA TYR A 430 -35.92 -39.20 -37.66
C TYR A 430 -36.10 -39.36 -36.12
N THR A 431 -36.25 -38.19 -35.47
CA THR A 431 -37.36 -37.66 -34.62
C THR A 431 -38.23 -38.49 -33.65
N SER A 432 -38.73 -37.75 -32.65
CA SER A 432 -40.02 -37.83 -31.90
C SER A 432 -39.97 -38.59 -30.56
N LYS A 433 -40.18 -37.93 -29.40
CA LYS A 433 -41.43 -37.53 -28.68
C LYS A 433 -41.96 -38.62 -27.72
N GLU A 434 -42.20 -38.19 -26.46
CA GLU A 434 -43.20 -38.69 -25.48
C GLU A 434 -42.99 -40.13 -24.92
N ARG A 435 -43.40 -40.57 -23.73
CA ARG A 435 -44.07 -40.08 -22.49
C ARG A 435 -44.09 -41.29 -21.52
N GLY A 436 -44.26 -41.06 -20.20
CA GLY A 436 -44.80 -42.05 -19.24
C GLY A 436 -43.99 -42.14 -17.93
N ARG A 437 -44.33 -41.50 -16.78
CA ARG A 437 -45.42 -41.75 -15.78
C ARG A 437 -45.31 -43.17 -15.17
N TYR A 438 -45.09 -43.43 -13.87
CA TYR A 438 -45.94 -43.27 -12.66
C TYR A 438 -45.04 -43.46 -11.39
N HIS A 439 -45.09 -42.64 -10.32
CA HIS A 439 -46.00 -42.57 -9.15
C HIS A 439 -45.57 -43.40 -7.90
N GLU A 440 -45.65 -42.71 -6.76
CA GLU A 440 -45.34 -43.07 -5.36
C GLU A 440 -46.22 -44.19 -4.78
N ASP A 441 -45.72 -44.86 -3.72
CA ASP A 441 -46.56 -45.20 -2.56
C ASP A 441 -45.75 -45.50 -1.28
N GLU A 442 -46.31 -45.08 -0.14
CA GLU A 442 -45.79 -45.14 1.23
C GLU A 442 -46.11 -46.47 1.95
N GLY A 443 -45.40 -46.78 3.06
CA GLY A 443 -45.96 -47.69 4.08
C GLY A 443 -45.00 -48.39 5.07
N LYS A 444 -44.79 -47.75 6.25
CA LYS A 444 -44.69 -48.23 7.67
C LYS A 444 -44.52 -49.76 7.95
N PHE A 445 -43.70 -50.29 8.88
CA PHE A 445 -43.73 -50.19 10.36
C PHE A 445 -42.58 -51.01 11.03
N ALA A 446 -42.03 -50.50 12.14
CA ALA A 446 -41.63 -51.11 13.44
C ALA A 446 -40.79 -52.42 13.64
N THR A 447 -39.76 -52.23 14.51
CA THR A 447 -39.30 -53.03 15.69
C THR A 447 -38.67 -54.43 15.54
N SER A 448 -37.42 -54.58 16.01
CA SER A 448 -36.99 -55.41 17.17
C SER A 448 -35.48 -55.75 17.14
N SER A 449 -34.79 -55.65 18.29
CA SER A 449 -33.45 -56.23 18.52
C SER A 449 -33.59 -57.69 18.99
N PRO A 450 -32.51 -58.53 18.92
CA PRO A 450 -31.64 -58.67 20.11
C PRO A 450 -30.14 -59.00 19.86
N ALA A 451 -29.31 -58.63 20.86
CA ALA A 451 -28.13 -59.26 21.52
C ALA A 451 -27.37 -60.42 20.81
N MET A 452 -26.08 -60.79 21.01
CA MET A 452 -25.02 -60.61 22.03
C MET A 452 -23.79 -61.44 21.50
N LYS A 453 -22.49 -61.09 21.64
CA LYS A 453 -21.55 -61.59 22.69
C LYS A 453 -20.08 -61.14 22.41
N ARG A 454 -19.47 -60.55 23.47
CA ARG A 454 -18.12 -60.74 24.13
C ARG A 454 -16.95 -61.41 23.36
N SER A 455 -15.67 -61.07 23.60
CA SER A 455 -14.92 -61.02 24.89
C SER A 455 -13.58 -60.22 24.76
N GLU A 456 -13.19 -59.31 25.68
CA GLU A 456 -12.27 -59.44 26.87
C GLU A 456 -10.76 -59.42 26.52
N ASN A 457 -9.79 -58.81 27.24
CA ASN A 457 -9.55 -58.23 28.59
C ASN A 457 -8.43 -57.15 28.44
N GLY A 458 -8.10 -56.18 29.31
CA GLY A 458 -8.42 -55.86 30.71
C GLY A 458 -7.13 -55.36 31.40
N ASP A 459 -7.09 -54.14 31.97
CA ASP A 459 -6.74 -53.92 33.39
C ASP A 459 -6.85 -52.46 33.91
N ARG A 460 -7.48 -52.43 35.09
CA ARG A 460 -7.89 -51.44 36.12
C ARG A 460 -6.87 -50.40 36.65
N GLU A 461 -7.18 -49.38 37.48
CA GLU A 461 -8.38 -48.62 37.90
C GLU A 461 -7.99 -47.67 39.08
N LYS A 462 -8.79 -46.60 39.29
CA LYS A 462 -9.19 -45.88 40.54
C LYS A 462 -8.65 -44.44 40.78
N SER A 463 -9.43 -43.46 41.27
CA SER A 463 -10.89 -43.24 41.38
C SER A 463 -11.26 -41.90 42.06
N PHE A 464 -12.46 -41.38 41.71
CA PHE A 464 -13.48 -40.66 42.49
C PHE A 464 -13.59 -39.10 42.58
N ARG A 465 -14.86 -38.71 42.73
CA ARG A 465 -15.63 -37.50 42.34
C ARG A 465 -16.35 -36.88 43.56
N GLY A 466 -16.86 -35.65 43.39
CA GLY A 466 -18.08 -35.11 44.02
C GLY A 466 -17.86 -33.81 44.79
N GLU A 467 -18.71 -32.78 44.85
CA GLU A 467 -20.10 -32.54 44.43
C GLU A 467 -20.41 -31.00 44.43
N ARG A 468 -21.69 -30.67 44.23
CA ARG A 468 -22.38 -29.44 43.80
C ARG A 468 -22.38 -28.19 44.73
N LYS A 469 -22.73 -27.05 44.10
CA LYS A 469 -23.10 -25.71 44.64
C LYS A 469 -24.26 -25.71 45.65
N PRO A 470 -24.44 -24.60 46.40
CA PRO A 470 -25.71 -23.86 46.25
C PRO A 470 -25.61 -22.31 46.31
N THR A 471 -26.69 -21.68 45.84
CA THR A 471 -27.01 -20.25 45.78
C THR A 471 -27.74 -19.79 47.06
N LEU A 472 -27.60 -18.53 47.51
CA LEU A 472 -28.60 -17.88 48.38
C LEU A 472 -28.53 -16.33 48.36
N GLN A 473 -29.70 -15.75 48.64
CA GLN A 473 -30.15 -14.38 48.40
C GLN A 473 -29.75 -13.34 49.48
N LYS A 474 -29.72 -12.09 49.01
CA LYS A 474 -29.85 -10.76 49.64
C LYS A 474 -30.28 -10.66 51.11
N THR A 475 -29.57 -9.79 51.84
CA THR A 475 -30.16 -8.78 52.75
C THR A 475 -29.48 -7.41 52.56
N ARG A 476 -30.26 -6.33 52.71
CA ARG A 476 -29.90 -4.91 52.58
C ARG A 476 -29.46 -4.34 53.94
N ALA A 477 -28.44 -3.50 53.96
CA ALA A 477 -28.34 -2.33 54.84
C ALA A 477 -27.49 -1.26 54.15
N GLY A 478 -27.96 -0.01 54.21
CA GLY A 478 -27.56 1.09 53.34
C GLY A 478 -26.25 1.78 53.71
N GLY A 479 -25.64 2.38 52.68
CA GLY A 479 -24.53 3.31 52.75
C GLY A 479 -24.39 3.99 51.39
N THR A 480 -25.08 5.11 51.22
CA THR A 480 -24.95 6.03 50.08
C THR A 480 -23.56 6.64 50.05
N LEU A 481 -22.88 6.61 48.88
CA LEU A 481 -22.28 7.79 48.24
C LEU A 481 -21.58 7.42 46.90
N ASP A 482 -22.09 8.06 45.85
CA ASP A 482 -21.47 8.47 44.58
C ASP A 482 -20.64 7.49 43.72
N LYS A 483 -21.24 7.04 42.62
CA LYS A 483 -20.53 6.54 41.42
C LYS A 483 -20.61 7.62 40.35
N ARG A 484 -19.51 8.34 40.11
CA ARG A 484 -19.27 9.04 38.85
C ARG A 484 -18.21 8.35 38.02
N ALA A 485 -18.52 8.30 36.73
CA ALA A 485 -17.78 7.70 35.64
C ALA A 485 -16.34 8.20 35.57
N TYR A 486 -15.44 7.28 35.21
CA TYR A 486 -14.05 7.55 34.91
C TYR A 486 -13.97 8.10 33.48
N GLU A 487 -13.94 9.43 33.34
CA GLU A 487 -13.50 10.11 32.11
C GLU A 487 -11.96 10.15 32.06
N PRO A 488 -11.31 9.98 30.89
CA PRO A 488 -9.87 10.18 30.77
C PRO A 488 -9.51 11.66 30.90
N GLY A 489 -8.84 12.00 32.00
CA GLY A 489 -8.39 13.35 32.32
C GLY A 489 -7.37 13.90 31.32
N PHE A 490 -7.67 15.07 30.79
CA PHE A 490 -6.74 16.02 30.18
C PHE A 490 -5.65 16.42 31.18
N TYR A 491 -4.38 16.10 30.89
CA TYR A 491 -3.26 16.67 31.63
C TYR A 491 -2.81 18.01 31.04
N ARG A 492 -2.88 19.03 31.90
CA ARG A 492 -2.39 20.39 31.72
C ARG A 492 -0.87 20.39 31.58
N ARG A 493 -0.40 21.09 30.55
CA ARG A 493 1.00 21.31 30.15
C ARG A 493 1.73 22.15 31.21
N GLY A 494 2.70 21.54 31.91
CA GLY A 494 3.76 22.28 32.61
C GLY A 494 4.79 22.75 31.57
N LYS A 495 5.12 24.05 31.59
CA LYS A 495 6.12 24.65 30.71
C LYS A 495 7.53 24.33 31.23
N THR A 496 8.30 23.59 30.45
CA THR A 496 9.76 23.67 30.40
C THR A 496 10.14 24.06 28.98
N GLU A 497 10.96 25.11 28.86
CA GLU A 497 11.38 25.69 27.59
C GLU A 497 12.45 24.82 26.93
N GLU A 498 12.01 23.90 26.08
CA GLU A 498 12.83 23.42 24.97
C GLU A 498 12.26 24.04 23.70
N LYS A 499 13.08 24.82 22.97
CA LYS A 499 12.77 25.30 21.61
C LYS A 499 13.13 24.20 20.62
N PRO A 500 12.17 23.68 19.83
CA PRO A 500 12.53 23.10 18.53
C PRO A 500 11.75 23.73 17.37
N VAL A 501 12.37 23.63 16.20
CA VAL A 501 11.98 24.06 14.84
C VAL A 501 10.60 23.53 14.35
N ILE A 502 9.86 22.84 15.22
CA ILE A 502 8.60 22.13 14.95
C ILE A 502 7.36 23.06 15.09
N SER A 503 7.51 24.30 15.56
CA SER A 503 6.38 25.22 15.78
C SER A 503 5.87 25.93 14.51
N ARG A 504 6.64 25.96 13.41
CA ARG A 504 6.24 26.64 12.16
C ARG A 504 5.25 25.82 11.32
N THR A 505 5.18 24.49 11.51
CA THR A 505 4.27 23.59 10.75
C THR A 505 2.84 23.59 11.30
N ARG A 506 2.64 23.74 12.62
CA ARG A 506 1.30 23.77 13.24
C ARG A 506 0.53 25.07 12.98
N LYS A 507 1.21 26.21 12.85
CA LYS A 507 0.56 27.48 12.44
C LYS A 507 0.14 27.47 10.97
N ARG A 508 0.90 26.76 10.10
CA ARG A 508 0.65 26.62 8.65
C ARG A 508 -0.53 25.71 8.29
N ILE A 509 -0.86 24.73 9.13
CA ILE A 509 -2.05 23.86 8.94
C ILE A 509 -3.34 24.59 9.39
N GLY A 510 -3.26 25.48 10.39
CA GLY A 510 -4.40 26.27 10.86
C GLY A 510 -4.94 27.26 9.81
N ASP A 511 -4.04 27.90 9.05
CA ASP A 511 -4.43 28.85 7.99
C ASP A 511 -5.08 28.15 6.79
N TYR A 512 -4.73 26.88 6.55
CA TYR A 512 -5.26 26.00 5.49
C TYR A 512 -6.74 25.61 5.71
N LEU A 513 -7.21 25.57 6.96
CA LEU A 513 -8.58 25.15 7.33
C LEU A 513 -9.63 26.28 7.20
N SER A 514 -9.23 27.50 6.81
CA SER A 514 -10.12 28.68 6.78
C SER A 514 -10.77 29.01 5.43
N GLY A 515 -10.48 28.23 4.37
CA GLY A 515 -11.28 28.19 3.14
C GLY A 515 -11.37 29.46 2.28
N LYS A 516 -10.41 30.39 2.37
CA LYS A 516 -10.58 31.76 1.83
C LYS A 516 -9.88 32.14 0.51
N VAL A 517 -9.24 31.24 -0.27
CA VAL A 517 -8.50 31.70 -1.48
C VAL A 517 -8.52 30.72 -2.67
N SER A 518 -8.66 31.28 -3.89
CA SER A 518 -8.78 30.62 -5.20
C SER A 518 -7.46 30.11 -5.81
N GLN A 519 -7.56 29.08 -6.67
CA GLN A 519 -6.52 28.19 -7.23
C GLN A 519 -5.39 28.89 -8.03
N THR A 520 -5.61 30.07 -8.60
CA THR A 520 -4.55 30.87 -9.27
C THR A 520 -3.48 31.40 -8.30
N THR A 521 -3.79 31.39 -7.01
CA THR A 521 -2.90 31.86 -5.94
C THR A 521 -1.87 30.81 -5.55
N GLU A 522 -2.09 29.53 -5.85
CA GLU A 522 -1.24 28.41 -5.40
C GLU A 522 0.13 28.38 -6.10
N MET A 523 0.19 28.67 -7.40
CA MET A 523 1.46 28.77 -8.13
C MET A 523 2.24 30.03 -7.76
N ALA A 524 1.54 31.17 -7.60
CA ALA A 524 2.14 32.40 -7.08
C ALA A 524 2.59 32.25 -5.61
N ARG A 525 1.93 31.38 -4.84
CA ARG A 525 2.23 31.07 -3.43
C ARG A 525 3.41 30.12 -3.30
N LEU A 526 3.55 29.09 -4.13
CA LEU A 526 4.73 28.24 -4.21
C LEU A 526 5.96 29.07 -4.61
N GLN A 527 5.80 29.99 -5.57
CA GLN A 527 6.85 30.95 -5.93
C GLN A 527 7.20 31.92 -4.79
N ARG A 528 6.22 32.41 -4.01
CA ARG A 528 6.48 33.27 -2.83
C ARG A 528 7.10 32.54 -1.64
N ILE A 529 6.72 31.28 -1.41
CA ILE A 529 7.33 30.40 -0.39
C ILE A 529 8.79 30.10 -0.77
N ARG A 530 9.06 29.86 -2.06
CA ARG A 530 10.42 29.71 -2.62
C ARG A 530 11.24 31.01 -2.50
N LYS A 531 10.63 32.18 -2.74
CA LYS A 531 11.30 33.50 -2.65
C LYS A 531 11.57 33.94 -1.20
N ALA A 532 10.68 33.63 -0.26
CA ALA A 532 10.86 33.94 1.16
C ALA A 532 11.98 33.10 1.81
N ARG A 533 12.17 31.84 1.39
CA ARG A 533 13.32 31.01 1.83
C ARG A 533 14.67 31.53 1.34
N LYS A 534 14.69 32.19 0.17
CA LYS A 534 15.89 32.81 -0.41
C LYS A 534 16.34 34.10 0.30
N GLN A 535 15.43 34.77 1.04
CA GLN A 535 15.74 36.00 1.80
C GLN A 535 16.15 35.76 3.27
N GLU A 536 15.91 34.58 3.84
CA GLU A 536 16.39 34.22 5.20
C GLU A 536 17.88 33.82 5.18
N THR A 537 18.41 33.38 4.03
CA THR A 537 19.82 33.00 3.84
C THR A 537 20.77 34.19 3.65
N ASP A 538 20.26 35.41 3.51
CA ASP A 538 21.01 36.61 3.10
C ASP A 538 21.09 37.69 4.20
N TRP A 539 20.85 37.32 5.46
CA TRP A 539 20.92 38.27 6.58
C TRP A 539 22.38 38.49 7.01
N PRO A 540 22.85 39.75 7.12
CA PRO A 540 24.17 40.06 7.69
C PRO A 540 24.31 39.48 9.11
N GLU A 541 25.48 38.92 9.42
CA GLU A 541 25.79 38.22 10.68
C GLU A 541 25.44 39.04 11.94
N ASP A 542 25.50 40.36 11.85
CA ASP A 542 25.19 41.31 12.91
C ASP A 542 23.71 41.21 13.37
N ARG A 543 22.79 40.88 12.45
CA ARG A 543 21.38 40.61 12.79
C ARG A 543 21.15 39.22 13.37
N LYS A 544 22.03 38.25 13.11
CA LYS A 544 21.96 36.92 13.71
C LYS A 544 22.45 36.98 15.17
N LYS A 545 23.48 37.78 15.45
CA LYS A 545 24.01 38.02 16.80
C LYS A 545 23.03 38.75 17.73
N ALA A 546 22.35 39.80 17.24
CA ALA A 546 21.38 40.56 18.05
C ALA A 546 20.18 39.73 18.55
N ILE A 547 19.92 38.55 17.97
CA ILE A 547 18.85 37.64 18.39
C ILE A 547 19.37 36.60 19.40
N TYR A 548 20.67 36.36 19.46
CA TYR A 548 21.30 35.33 20.28
C TYR A 548 21.79 35.85 21.64
N ASP A 549 22.20 37.11 21.74
CA ASP A 549 22.92 37.59 22.94
C ASP A 549 22.04 38.25 24.02
N GLY A 550 20.72 38.39 23.83
CA GLY A 550 19.79 38.66 24.93
C GLY A 550 20.14 39.84 25.86
N GLU A 551 20.76 40.90 25.34
CA GLU A 551 21.00 42.13 26.11
C GLU A 551 19.75 43.01 26.08
N ASP A 552 19.00 42.95 27.18
CA ASP A 552 17.99 43.94 27.52
C ASP A 552 18.71 45.16 28.12
N THR A 553 18.91 46.21 27.32
CA THR A 553 19.26 47.56 27.81
C THR A 553 18.32 48.59 27.19
N ASP A 554 17.22 48.80 27.90
CA ASP A 554 16.60 50.08 28.24
C ASP A 554 16.73 51.25 27.25
N LEU A 555 15.66 51.50 26.48
CA LEU A 555 15.26 52.83 26.05
C LEU A 555 13.73 52.96 26.16
N ASP A 556 13.27 53.12 27.39
CA ASP A 556 12.02 53.82 27.67
C ASP A 556 12.15 55.27 27.16
N GLN A 557 11.38 55.63 26.12
CA GLN A 557 10.72 56.93 26.03
C GLN A 557 9.81 57.03 24.79
N LYS A 558 8.57 57.47 25.04
CA LYS A 558 7.49 57.85 24.10
C LYS A 558 6.54 56.73 23.67
N ARG A 559 5.57 56.43 24.54
CA ARG A 559 4.21 57.03 24.47
C ARG A 559 3.28 56.36 25.48
N ARG A 560 3.09 57.03 26.61
CA ARG A 560 1.92 56.84 27.48
C ARG A 560 0.65 57.34 26.77
N SER A 561 -0.47 56.73 27.17
CA SER A 561 -1.84 56.80 26.68
C SER A 561 -2.44 58.23 26.54
N PRO A 562 -3.67 58.35 26.00
CA PRO A 562 -4.78 58.33 26.96
C PRO A 562 -6.02 57.56 26.50
N LYS A 563 -6.66 56.95 27.50
CA LYS A 563 -8.07 56.59 27.55
C LYS A 563 -8.94 57.80 27.16
N LYS A 564 -10.05 57.59 26.47
CA LYS A 564 -11.23 58.48 26.57
C LYS A 564 -12.45 57.64 26.94
N THR A 565 -12.92 57.87 28.16
CA THR A 565 -14.25 57.55 28.67
C THR A 565 -15.27 58.58 28.19
N HIS A 566 -16.49 58.09 27.99
CA HIS A 566 -17.82 58.70 27.96
C HIS A 566 -18.06 60.23 28.00
N ARG A 567 -19.11 60.55 27.22
CA ARG A 567 -20.21 61.51 27.44
C ARG A 567 -20.05 62.94 26.89
N GLU A 568 -21.04 63.22 26.03
CA GLU A 568 -21.98 64.36 26.10
C GLU A 568 -21.81 65.55 25.14
N ILE A 569 -22.93 65.77 24.42
CA ILE A 569 -23.56 67.05 24.05
C ILE A 569 -23.15 67.70 22.70
N GLN A 570 -23.95 67.33 21.69
CA GLN A 570 -24.93 68.17 20.99
C GLN A 570 -24.52 69.48 20.25
N ILE A 571 -24.92 69.49 18.95
CA ILE A 571 -25.42 70.60 18.09
C ILE A 571 -24.32 71.63 17.72
N ILE A 572 -24.10 72.08 16.48
CA ILE A 572 -24.97 72.83 15.56
C ILE A 572 -24.25 72.98 14.18
N ARG A 573 -25.03 72.86 13.08
CA ARG A 573 -24.92 73.51 11.74
C ARG A 573 -23.97 72.97 10.65
N ASN A 574 -24.67 72.36 9.68
CA ASN A 574 -24.94 72.87 8.32
C ASN A 574 -23.91 72.74 7.20
N GLU A 575 -24.39 71.98 6.20
CA GLU A 575 -24.58 72.35 4.79
C GLU A 575 -23.41 72.10 3.83
N ASP A 576 -23.57 70.98 3.12
CA ASP A 576 -24.09 70.97 1.75
C ASP A 576 -23.17 70.54 0.60
N THR A 577 -23.65 69.45 -0.02
CA THR A 577 -23.85 69.23 -1.46
C THR A 577 -22.71 68.81 -2.39
N ASN A 578 -23.06 67.76 -3.14
CA ASN A 578 -22.68 67.40 -4.52
C ASN A 578 -21.21 66.97 -4.74
N GLN A 579 -20.91 65.83 -5.37
CA GLN A 579 -21.62 65.07 -6.41
C GLN A 579 -21.27 63.58 -6.31
#